data_AF-A0A958C019-F1
#
_entry.id   AF-A0A958C019-F1
#
_cell.length_a   1.000
_cell.length_b   1.000
_cell.length_c   1.000
_cell.angle_alpha   90.00
_cell.angle_beta   90.00
_cell.angle_gamma   90.00
#
_symmetry.space_group_name_H-M   'P 1'
#
loop_
_entity.id
_entity.type
_entity.pdbx_description
1 polymer ?
#
loop_
_entity_poly.entity_id
_entity_poly.type
_entity_poly.pdbx_seq_one_letter_code
_entity_poly.pdbx_strand_id
1 'polypeptide(L)'
;LDQKGEQFYAAELYRLRGEMLLAHQTAPDPAAEVEACFLQAVDLACQQDIRALQLRATTSLARLQIRQGRAAEAGAMLSSVYRQFTEGFDTLDLQTAGDLMSSSGLD
;
A
#
# COMPACT_ATOMS: atom_id res chain seq x y z
N LEU A 1 10.75 24.77 -2.14
CA LEU A 1 10.77 23.35 -1.74
C LEU A 1 12.00 22.76 -2.40
N ASP A 2 12.83 22.05 -1.65
CA ASP A 2 13.98 21.37 -2.23
C ASP A 2 13.50 20.17 -3.06
N GLN A 3 14.28 19.77 -4.06
CA GLN A 3 13.95 18.66 -4.96
C GLN A 3 13.80 17.32 -4.22
N LYS A 4 14.35 17.22 -2.99
CA LYS A 4 14.22 16.07 -2.08
C LYS A 4 12.86 16.00 -1.37
N GLY A 5 12.31 17.14 -0.93
CA GLY A 5 10.98 17.18 -0.33
C GLY A 5 9.89 16.79 -1.31
N GLU A 6 9.98 17.24 -2.57
CA GLU A 6 9.03 16.85 -3.63
C GLU A 6 9.08 15.37 -3.99
N GLN A 7 10.28 14.77 -3.99
CA GLN A 7 10.43 13.33 -4.14
C GLN A 7 9.77 12.59 -2.97
N PHE A 8 10.01 13.01 -1.73
CA PHE A 8 9.46 12.38 -0.53
C PHE A 8 7.93 12.22 -0.55
N TYR A 9 7.20 13.15 -1.20
CA TYR A 9 5.75 13.08 -1.34
C TYR A 9 5.26 12.28 -2.55
N ALA A 10 6.13 11.94 -3.51
CA ALA A 10 5.71 11.30 -4.76
C ALA A 10 5.01 9.95 -4.51
N ALA A 11 5.58 9.09 -3.66
CA ALA A 11 4.96 7.82 -3.28
C ALA A 11 3.57 8.04 -2.66
N GLU A 12 3.46 9.02 -1.77
CA GLU A 12 2.22 9.33 -1.08
C GLU A 12 1.15 9.94 -1.99
N LEU A 13 1.56 10.75 -2.99
CA LEU A 13 0.67 11.31 -4.00
C LEU A 13 0.05 10.21 -4.87
N TYR A 14 0.85 9.26 -5.33
CA TYR A 14 0.34 8.10 -6.09
C TYR A 14 -0.59 7.24 -5.25
N ARG A 15 -0.24 7.00 -3.97
CA ARG A 15 -1.11 6.27 -3.04
C ARG A 15 -2.45 6.98 -2.86
N LEU A 16 -2.45 8.28 -2.61
CA LEU A 16 -3.67 9.07 -2.44
C LEU A 16 -4.53 9.10 -3.72
N ARG A 17 -3.90 9.22 -4.90
CA ARG A 17 -4.60 9.11 -6.18
C ARG A 17 -5.32 7.76 -6.31
N GLY A 18 -4.65 6.66 -5.97
CA GLY A 18 -5.25 5.33 -5.98
C GLY A 18 -6.46 5.23 -5.03
N GLU A 19 -6.34 5.72 -3.79
CA GLU A 19 -7.46 5.74 -2.83
C GLU A 19 -8.64 6.59 -3.33
N MET A 20 -8.37 7.73 -3.95
CA MET A 20 -9.42 8.58 -4.54
C MET A 20 -10.14 7.88 -5.69
N LEU A 21 -9.39 7.24 -6.60
CA LEU A 21 -9.97 6.45 -7.70
C LEU A 21 -10.77 5.25 -7.19
N LEU A 22 -10.31 4.62 -6.12
CA LEU A 22 -11.01 3.51 -5.46
C LEU A 22 -12.32 3.96 -4.80
N ALA A 23 -12.34 5.16 -4.21
CA ALA A 23 -13.53 5.71 -3.55
C ALA A 23 -14.62 6.19 -4.54
N HIS A 24 -14.23 6.64 -5.74
CA HIS A 24 -15.15 7.19 -6.75
C HIS A 24 -15.57 6.17 -7.82
N GLN A 25 -15.35 4.88 -7.57
CA GLN A 25 -15.69 3.80 -8.49
C GLN A 25 -17.21 3.67 -8.71
N THR A 26 -17.68 4.08 -9.89
CA THR A 26 -19.08 3.96 -10.35
C THR A 26 -19.26 3.02 -11.55
N ALA A 27 -18.17 2.50 -12.14
CA ALA A 27 -18.19 1.65 -13.33
C ALA A 27 -17.31 0.39 -13.16
N PRO A 28 -17.51 -0.69 -13.96
CA PRO A 28 -16.92 -2.00 -13.69
C PRO A 28 -15.40 -2.13 -13.91
N ASP A 29 -14.70 -1.11 -14.41
CA ASP A 29 -13.31 -1.28 -14.84
C ASP A 29 -12.40 -0.04 -14.70
N PRO A 30 -12.11 0.40 -13.45
CA PRO A 30 -10.91 1.19 -13.17
C PRO A 30 -9.94 0.43 -12.24
N ALA A 31 -10.12 -0.89 -12.05
CA ALA A 31 -9.28 -1.73 -11.21
C ALA A 31 -7.80 -1.65 -11.61
N ALA A 32 -7.51 -1.63 -12.92
CA ALA A 32 -6.16 -1.53 -13.45
C ALA A 32 -5.49 -0.17 -13.16
N GLU A 33 -6.22 0.95 -13.26
CA GLU A 33 -5.65 2.28 -12.97
C GLU A 33 -5.39 2.46 -11.48
N VAL A 34 -6.30 1.97 -10.62
CA VAL A 34 -6.12 1.99 -9.16
C VAL A 34 -4.90 1.16 -8.76
N GLU A 35 -4.78 -0.06 -9.30
CA GLU A 35 -3.64 -0.94 -9.05
C GLU A 35 -2.33 -0.31 -9.52
N ALA A 36 -2.30 0.28 -10.72
CA ALA A 36 -1.13 0.97 -11.25
C ALA A 36 -0.69 2.13 -10.35
N CYS A 37 -1.64 2.88 -9.77
CA CYS A 37 -1.32 3.94 -8.81
C CYS A 37 -0.64 3.39 -7.55
N PHE A 38 -1.13 2.28 -7.00
CA PHE A 38 -0.54 1.68 -5.81
C PHE A 38 0.82 1.03 -6.09
N LEU A 39 0.99 0.33 -7.22
CA LEU A 39 2.28 -0.21 -7.64
C LEU A 39 3.33 0.90 -7.77
N GLN A 40 2.98 2.00 -8.43
CA GLN A 40 3.88 3.14 -8.56
C GLN A 40 4.25 3.77 -7.20
N ALA A 41 3.30 3.82 -6.26
CA ALA A 41 3.56 4.27 -4.90
C ALA A 41 4.55 3.36 -4.16
N VAL A 42 4.39 2.03 -4.29
CA VAL A 42 5.32 1.05 -3.70
C VAL A 42 6.72 1.20 -4.31
N ASP A 43 6.82 1.28 -5.63
CA ASP A 43 8.11 1.41 -6.33
C ASP A 43 8.86 2.69 -5.91
N LEU A 44 8.15 3.81 -5.83
CA LEU A 44 8.74 5.07 -5.37
C LEU A 44 9.15 5.02 -3.90
N ALA A 45 8.33 4.43 -3.02
CA ALA A 45 8.68 4.28 -1.61
C ALA A 45 9.92 3.38 -1.41
N CYS A 46 10.04 2.31 -2.21
CA CYS A 46 11.23 1.46 -2.25
C CYS A 46 12.46 2.24 -2.70
N GLN A 47 12.36 3.02 -3.79
CA GLN A 47 13.47 3.85 -4.28
C GLN A 47 13.91 4.93 -3.29
N GLN A 48 12.99 5.39 -2.45
CA GLN A 48 13.23 6.40 -1.43
C GLN A 48 13.78 5.82 -0.12
N ASP A 49 13.76 4.49 0.04
CA ASP A 49 14.12 3.79 1.28
C ASP A 49 13.29 4.26 2.50
N ILE A 50 12.01 4.58 2.28
CA ILE A 50 11.09 5.02 3.35
C ILE A 50 10.11 3.89 3.66
N ARG A 51 10.48 3.06 4.64
CA ARG A 51 9.70 1.87 5.03
C ARG A 51 8.25 2.19 5.40
N ALA A 52 8.00 3.28 6.11
CA ALA A 52 6.64 3.68 6.49
C ALA A 52 5.75 3.94 5.25
N LEU A 53 6.28 4.59 4.21
CA LEU A 53 5.54 4.82 2.97
C LEU A 53 5.36 3.52 2.19
N GLN A 54 6.38 2.66 2.18
CA GLN A 54 6.31 1.35 1.53
C GLN A 54 5.20 0.50 2.16
N LEU A 55 5.14 0.46 3.50
CA LEU A 55 4.09 -0.25 4.24
C LEU A 55 2.71 0.30 3.88
N ARG A 56 2.52 1.62 3.95
CA ARG A 56 1.22 2.25 3.65
C ARG A 56 0.75 1.98 2.22
N ALA A 57 1.64 2.12 1.23
CA ALA A 57 1.32 1.84 -0.16
C ALA A 57 0.99 0.36 -0.38
N THR A 58 1.78 -0.54 0.23
CA THR A 58 1.56 -1.99 0.15
C THR A 58 0.24 -2.40 0.80
N THR A 59 -0.13 -1.81 1.94
CA THR A 59 -1.43 -2.07 2.60
C THR A 59 -2.60 -1.62 1.73
N SER A 60 -2.48 -0.47 1.04
CA SER A 60 -3.48 -0.03 0.06
C SER A 60 -3.63 -1.00 -1.12
N LEU A 61 -2.51 -1.46 -1.68
CA LEU A 61 -2.51 -2.46 -2.74
C LEU A 61 -3.12 -3.79 -2.28
N ALA A 62 -2.72 -4.27 -1.10
CA ALA A 62 -3.23 -5.50 -0.52
C ALA A 62 -4.76 -5.46 -0.34
N ARG A 63 -5.33 -4.34 0.12
CA ARG A 63 -6.79 -4.17 0.22
C ARG A 63 -7.48 -4.31 -1.14
N LEU A 64 -6.91 -3.74 -2.19
CA LEU A 64 -7.45 -3.86 -3.55
C LEU A 64 -7.39 -5.32 -4.02
N GLN A 65 -6.24 -5.97 -3.86
CA GLN A 65 -6.02 -7.36 -4.26
C GLN A 65 -6.97 -8.31 -3.52
N ILE A 66 -7.20 -8.13 -2.23
CA ILE A 66 -8.17 -8.90 -1.44
C ILE A 66 -9.59 -8.72 -1.99
N ARG A 67 -10.01 -7.48 -2.31
CA ARG A 67 -11.31 -7.22 -2.94
C ARG A 67 -11.47 -7.90 -4.31
N GLN A 68 -10.37 -8.16 -5.00
CA GLN A 68 -10.31 -8.87 -6.29
C GLN A 68 -10.13 -10.39 -6.13
N GLY A 69 -10.17 -10.93 -4.90
CA GLY A 69 -10.00 -12.36 -4.64
C GLY A 69 -8.54 -12.85 -4.65
N ARG A 70 -7.55 -11.94 -4.68
CA ARG A 70 -6.11 -12.23 -4.68
C ARG A 70 -5.48 -12.14 -3.29
N ALA A 71 -6.16 -12.69 -2.27
CA ALA A 71 -5.73 -12.57 -0.88
C ALA A 71 -4.32 -13.16 -0.62
N ALA A 72 -3.99 -14.31 -1.20
CA ALA A 72 -2.69 -14.94 -1.02
C ALA A 72 -1.53 -14.07 -1.53
N GLU A 73 -1.69 -13.41 -2.68
CA GLU A 73 -0.72 -12.46 -3.23
C GLU A 73 -0.56 -11.26 -2.28
N ALA A 74 -1.70 -10.72 -1.82
CA ALA A 74 -1.75 -9.57 -0.93
C ALA A 74 -0.98 -9.79 0.38
N GLY A 75 -1.20 -10.92 1.07
CA GLY A 75 -0.48 -11.17 2.32
C GLY A 75 0.98 -11.57 2.14
N ALA A 76 1.35 -12.23 1.03
CA ALA A 76 2.77 -12.50 0.75
C ALA A 76 3.56 -11.19 0.62
N MET A 77 3.01 -10.22 -0.13
CA MET A 77 3.62 -8.89 -0.29
C MET A 77 3.63 -8.12 1.03
N LEU A 78 2.49 -8.08 1.74
CA LEU A 78 2.36 -7.33 2.98
C LEU A 78 3.25 -7.89 4.10
N SER A 79 3.35 -9.22 4.23
CA SER A 79 4.23 -9.89 5.20
C SER A 79 5.71 -9.57 4.95
N SER A 80 6.12 -9.51 3.67
CA SER A 80 7.50 -9.15 3.29
C SER A 80 7.91 -7.76 3.78
N VAL A 81 7.00 -6.78 3.69
CA VAL A 81 7.25 -5.40 4.16
C VAL A 81 7.10 -5.31 5.69
N TYR A 82 6.05 -5.92 6.24
CA TYR A 82 5.75 -5.89 7.67
C TYR A 82 6.89 -6.44 8.54
N ARG A 83 7.53 -7.55 8.11
CA ARG A 83 8.64 -8.18 8.84
C ARG A 83 9.93 -7.33 8.89
N GLN A 84 10.02 -6.25 8.13
CA GLN A 84 11.18 -5.34 8.15
C GLN A 84 11.12 -4.33 9.31
N PHE A 85 9.99 -4.27 10.02
CA PHE A 85 9.81 -3.42 11.18
C PHE A 85 10.16 -4.17 12.46
N THR A 86 10.90 -3.50 13.33
CA THR A 86 11.23 -3.96 14.69
C THR A 86 10.61 -3.08 15.76
N GLU A 87 10.00 -1.95 15.36
CA GLU A 87 9.38 -0.95 16.22
C GLU A 87 8.18 -0.30 15.51
N GLY A 88 7.40 0.50 16.24
CA GLY A 88 6.24 1.22 15.68
C GLY A 88 4.98 0.37 15.51
N PHE A 89 4.90 -0.82 16.12
CA PHE A 89 3.71 -1.68 16.08
C PHE A 89 2.47 -1.07 16.77
N ASP A 90 2.65 0.03 17.49
CA ASP A 90 1.60 0.88 18.03
C ASP A 90 1.06 1.93 17.03
N THR A 91 1.72 2.10 15.88
CA THR A 91 1.26 2.99 14.81
C THR A 91 0.07 2.38 14.06
N LEU A 92 -0.81 3.26 13.59
CA LEU A 92 -2.00 2.86 12.83
C LEU A 92 -1.64 2.07 11.56
N ASP A 93 -0.53 2.42 10.90
CA ASP A 93 -0.13 1.76 9.65
C ASP A 93 0.26 0.30 9.88
N LEU A 94 1.03 0.01 10.93
CA LEU A 94 1.41 -1.36 11.29
C LEU A 94 0.23 -2.15 11.85
N GLN A 95 -0.64 -1.54 12.67
CA GLN A 95 -1.86 -2.22 13.13
C GLN A 95 -2.76 -2.61 11.96
N THR A 96 -3.01 -1.67 11.04
CA THR A 96 -3.84 -1.92 9.84
C THR A 96 -3.24 -3.02 8.97
N ALA A 97 -1.92 -3.04 8.79
CA ALA A 97 -1.26 -4.11 8.04
C ALA A 97 -1.40 -5.47 8.72
N GLY A 98 -1.21 -5.54 10.04
CA GLY A 98 -1.36 -6.77 10.83
C GLY A 98 -2.79 -7.32 10.79
N ASP A 99 -3.79 -6.45 10.96
CA ASP A 99 -5.21 -6.83 10.88
C ASP A 99 -5.57 -7.37 9.49
N LEU A 100 -5.01 -6.77 8.44
CA LEU A 100 -5.26 -7.20 7.07
C LEU A 100 -4.65 -8.57 6.77
N MET A 101 -3.46 -8.88 7.30
CA MET A 101 -2.87 -10.23 7.16
C MET A 101 -3.69 -11.28 7.91
N SER A 102 -4.11 -10.97 9.13
CA SER A 102 -4.87 -11.89 9.99
C SER A 102 -6.27 -12.18 9.43
N SER A 103 -6.95 -11.16 8.89
CA SER A 103 -8.28 -11.32 8.28
C SER A 103 -8.26 -12.05 6.92
N SER A 104 -7.09 -12.20 6.30
CA SER A 104 -6.92 -12.89 5.02
C SER A 104 -6.63 -14.40 5.17
N GLY A 105 -6.49 -14.91 6.40
CA GLY A 105 -6.11 -16.30 6.66
C GLY A 105 -4.65 -16.63 6.33
N LEU A 106 -3.76 -15.64 6.46
CA LEU A 106 -2.34 -15.70 6.11
C LEU A 106 -1.47 -15.65 7.36
N ASP A 107 -1.71 -16.61 8.26
CA ASP A 107 -0.91 -16.85 9.47
C ASP A 107 0.40 -17.59 9.16
#